data_AF-A0A319E9F0-F1
#
_entry.id   AF-A0A319E9F0-F1
#
_cell.length_a   1.000
_cell.length_b   1.000
_cell.length_c   1.000
_cell.angle_alpha   90.00
_cell.angle_beta   90.00
_cell.angle_gamma   90.00
#
_symmetry.space_group_name_H-M   'P 1'
#
loop_
_entity.id
_entity.type
_entity.pdbx_description
1 polymer ?
#
loop_
_entity_poly.entity_id
_entity_poly.type
_entity_poly.pdbx_seq_one_letter_code
_entity_poly.pdbx_strand_id
1 'polypeptide(L)'
;MTSTTTTPTATTTTPPTLPQTLTIPLTIPNRAPLTLTITITRNTTPKDVGFHLLFPSDPMTSFTDFPICQATLTPSPSHSSIAGYASLYGWIQFVREQPLSPSSSTTTPPSSPKTPSKEIWTHDPLPLHATLPTPFAYFGHLPTLFDAPATPTARDVDWTARSFLVYVDDCLLSRVVRPVVAFEWGFLVRNGERVIKGVEEVGVERWEEHLG
;
A
#
# COMPACT_ATOMS: atom_id res chain seq x y z
N MET A 1 -31.71 34.86 -14.48
CA MET A 1 -30.28 34.52 -14.38
C MET A 1 -30.19 33.01 -14.24
N THR A 2 -29.87 32.33 -15.34
CA THR A 2 -29.78 30.86 -15.44
C THR A 2 -28.38 30.43 -15.01
N SER A 3 -28.27 29.80 -13.85
CA SER A 3 -27.02 29.18 -13.37
C SER A 3 -26.80 27.85 -14.08
N THR A 4 -25.83 27.81 -14.98
CA THR A 4 -25.27 26.59 -15.55
C THR A 4 -24.37 25.91 -14.52
N THR A 5 -24.76 24.71 -14.09
CA THR A 5 -23.93 23.81 -13.29
C THR A 5 -22.92 23.12 -14.22
N THR A 6 -21.65 23.46 -14.08
CA THR A 6 -20.53 22.82 -14.78
C THR A 6 -20.16 21.53 -14.06
N THR A 7 -20.38 20.38 -14.70
CA THR A 7 -19.89 19.07 -14.23
C THR A 7 -18.37 19.03 -14.37
N PRO A 8 -17.60 18.62 -13.34
CA PRO A 8 -16.16 18.47 -13.47
C PRO A 8 -15.81 17.27 -14.36
N THR A 9 -15.05 17.54 -15.42
CA THR A 9 -14.47 16.55 -16.31
C THR A 9 -13.48 15.68 -15.53
N ALA A 10 -13.73 14.37 -15.48
CA ALA A 10 -12.78 13.40 -14.96
C ALA A 10 -11.52 13.41 -15.84
N THR A 11 -10.39 13.81 -15.27
CA THR A 11 -9.10 13.77 -15.94
C THR A 11 -8.69 12.31 -16.11
N THR A 12 -8.79 11.79 -17.33
CA THR A 12 -8.24 10.47 -17.69
C THR A 12 -6.72 10.60 -17.77
N THR A 13 -6.05 10.50 -16.63
CA THR A 13 -4.58 10.45 -16.57
C THR A 13 -4.14 9.11 -17.16
N THR A 14 -3.40 9.15 -18.27
CA THR A 14 -2.74 7.98 -18.84
C THR A 14 -1.91 7.29 -17.76
N PRO A 15 -2.02 5.95 -17.56
CA PRO A 15 -1.27 5.25 -16.54
C PRO A 15 0.24 5.42 -16.74
N PRO A 16 1.03 5.64 -15.68
CA PRO A 16 2.47 5.61 -15.80
C PRO A 16 2.92 4.23 -16.28
N THR A 17 3.60 4.19 -17.43
CA THR A 17 4.23 2.98 -17.98
C THR A 17 5.63 2.75 -17.44
N LEU A 18 6.26 3.80 -16.89
CA LEU A 18 7.57 3.75 -16.27
C LEU A 18 7.47 3.44 -14.76
N PRO A 19 8.52 2.86 -14.17
CA PRO A 19 8.67 2.80 -12.72
C PRO A 19 8.41 4.16 -12.08
N GLN A 20 7.64 4.17 -11.00
CA GLN A 20 7.41 5.35 -10.18
C GLN A 20 8.33 5.28 -8.98
N THR A 21 8.95 6.40 -8.62
CA THR A 21 9.84 6.50 -7.45
C THR A 21 9.46 7.68 -6.59
N LEU A 22 9.33 7.44 -5.29
CA LEU A 22 9.14 8.46 -4.26
C LEU A 22 10.26 8.35 -3.23
N THR A 23 10.95 9.47 -2.96
CA THR A 23 12.05 9.53 -2.00
C THR A 23 11.71 10.50 -0.88
N ILE A 24 11.76 10.02 0.36
CA ILE A 24 11.36 10.77 1.55
C ILE A 24 12.54 10.80 2.54
N PRO A 25 13.09 11.97 2.88
CA PRO A 25 14.05 12.10 3.96
C PRO A 25 13.34 11.95 5.32
N LEU A 26 13.89 11.12 6.20
CA LEU A 26 13.28 10.78 7.48
C LEU A 26 14.14 11.28 8.65
N THR A 27 13.51 12.02 9.55
CA THR A 27 14.08 12.37 10.86
C THR A 27 13.27 11.66 11.94
N ILE A 28 13.91 10.71 12.62
CA ILE A 28 13.26 9.85 13.61
C ILE A 28 13.89 10.13 14.99
N PRO A 29 13.10 10.36 16.04
CA PRO A 29 13.62 10.68 17.37
C PRO A 29 14.64 9.65 17.86
N ASN A 30 15.79 10.13 18.35
CA ASN A 30 16.89 9.30 18.89
C ASN A 30 17.43 8.25 17.91
N ARG A 31 17.35 8.51 16.59
CA ARG A 31 17.87 7.65 15.52
C ARG A 31 18.70 8.46 14.53
N ALA A 32 19.52 7.77 13.75
CA ALA A 32 20.21 8.39 12.62
C ALA A 32 19.18 8.79 11.53
N PRO A 33 19.41 9.90 10.81
CA PRO A 33 18.56 10.27 9.69
C PRO A 33 18.65 9.24 8.56
N LEU A 34 17.51 8.93 7.96
CA LEU A 34 17.39 7.96 6.88
C LEU A 34 16.83 8.61 5.62
N THR A 35 16.99 7.91 4.51
CA THR A 35 16.25 8.15 3.27
C THR A 35 15.41 6.92 2.98
N LEU A 36 14.09 7.10 2.86
CA LEU A 36 13.19 6.08 2.34
C LEU A 36 13.07 6.25 0.83
N THR A 37 13.31 5.18 0.07
CA THR A 37 13.01 5.12 -1.36
C THR A 37 11.93 4.09 -1.61
N ILE A 38 10.79 4.53 -2.14
CA ILE A 38 9.68 3.68 -2.57
C ILE A 38 9.73 3.60 -4.10
N THR A 39 9.62 2.40 -4.64
CA THR A 39 9.54 2.15 -6.07
C THR A 39 8.35 1.27 -6.38
N ILE A 40 7.48 1.74 -7.28
CA ILE A 40 6.39 0.96 -7.84
C ILE A 40 6.72 0.60 -9.29
N THR A 41 6.81 -0.68 -9.59
CA THR A 41 7.04 -1.18 -10.94
C THR A 41 5.86 -1.98 -11.44
N ARG A 42 5.73 -2.07 -12.77
CA ARG A 42 4.77 -2.98 -13.41
C ARG A 42 5.36 -4.38 -13.46
N ASN A 43 4.61 -5.38 -13.01
CA ASN A 43 5.03 -6.76 -13.08
C ASN A 43 5.00 -7.28 -14.53
N THR A 44 6.17 -7.42 -15.14
CA THR A 44 6.34 -8.00 -16.49
C THR A 44 6.79 -9.46 -16.46
N THR A 45 7.40 -9.89 -15.36
CA THR A 45 7.90 -11.27 -15.17
C THR A 45 7.45 -11.83 -13.82
N PRO A 46 6.19 -12.29 -13.68
CA PRO A 46 5.65 -12.74 -12.40
C PRO A 46 6.42 -13.88 -11.73
N LYS A 47 7.17 -14.66 -12.53
CA LYS A 47 8.03 -15.72 -12.01
C LYS A 47 9.16 -15.18 -11.12
N ASP A 48 9.72 -14.01 -11.44
CA ASP A 48 10.87 -13.42 -10.74
C ASP A 48 10.51 -12.99 -9.32
N VAL A 49 9.23 -12.67 -9.09
CA VAL A 49 8.68 -12.33 -7.77
C VAL A 49 7.95 -13.48 -7.10
N GLY A 50 8.07 -14.70 -7.63
CA GLY A 50 7.63 -15.92 -6.94
C GLY A 50 6.17 -16.32 -7.14
N PHE A 51 5.39 -15.70 -8.04
CA PHE A 51 3.99 -16.10 -8.26
C PHE A 51 3.83 -17.58 -8.62
N HIS A 52 4.82 -18.17 -9.30
CA HIS A 52 4.82 -19.61 -9.63
C HIS A 52 4.88 -20.54 -8.40
N LEU A 53 5.38 -20.05 -7.26
CA LEU A 53 5.41 -20.79 -5.99
C LEU A 53 4.09 -20.63 -5.23
N LEU A 54 3.50 -19.43 -5.27
CA LEU A 54 2.26 -19.10 -4.59
C LEU A 54 1.04 -19.68 -5.31
N PHE A 55 1.05 -19.69 -6.64
CA PHE A 55 -0.06 -20.09 -7.50
C PHE A 55 0.42 -21.05 -8.61
N PRO A 56 0.85 -22.27 -8.26
CA PRO A 56 1.48 -23.19 -9.21
C PRO A 56 0.54 -23.67 -10.33
N SER A 57 -0.77 -23.53 -10.15
CA SER A 57 -1.79 -23.95 -11.12
C SER A 57 -2.29 -22.83 -12.01
N ASP A 58 -1.98 -21.57 -11.70
CA ASP A 58 -2.44 -20.41 -12.47
C ASP A 58 -1.42 -20.02 -13.55
N PRO A 59 -1.87 -19.62 -14.75
CA PRO A 59 -0.95 -19.16 -15.79
C PRO A 59 -0.29 -17.85 -15.36
N MET A 60 1.04 -17.75 -15.50
CA MET A 60 1.80 -16.57 -15.08
C MET A 60 1.32 -15.26 -15.74
N THR A 61 0.79 -15.33 -16.95
CA THR A 61 0.19 -14.18 -17.65
C THR A 61 -1.00 -13.57 -16.90
N SER A 62 -1.64 -14.31 -16.01
CA SER A 62 -2.72 -13.79 -15.16
C SER A 62 -2.23 -12.73 -14.15
N PHE A 63 -0.94 -12.74 -13.80
CA PHE A 63 -0.34 -11.86 -12.80
C PHE A 63 0.46 -10.70 -13.40
N THR A 64 0.51 -10.57 -14.73
CA THR A 64 1.20 -9.44 -15.37
C THR A 64 0.44 -8.14 -15.14
N ASP A 65 1.13 -7.01 -15.30
CA ASP A 65 0.56 -5.66 -15.24
C ASP A 65 0.03 -5.21 -13.87
N PHE A 66 0.03 -6.09 -12.86
CA PHE A 66 -0.13 -5.70 -11.45
C PHE A 66 1.12 -4.98 -10.93
N PRO A 67 0.98 -4.10 -9.92
CA PRO A 67 2.12 -3.40 -9.34
C PRO A 67 2.97 -4.32 -8.46
N ILE A 68 4.26 -4.03 -8.43
CA ILE A 68 5.20 -4.49 -7.40
C ILE A 68 5.66 -3.25 -6.64
N CYS A 69 5.54 -3.27 -5.31
CA CYS A 69 6.07 -2.25 -4.43
C CYS A 69 7.34 -2.75 -3.77
N GLN A 70 8.39 -1.92 -3.79
CA GLN A 70 9.57 -2.09 -2.97
C GLN A 70 9.90 -0.79 -2.25
N ALA A 71 10.04 -0.82 -0.93
CA ALA A 71 10.42 0.35 -0.13
C ALA A 71 11.67 0.04 0.71
N THR A 72 12.74 0.81 0.50
CA THR A 72 14.07 0.57 1.11
C THR A 72 14.53 1.75 1.93
N LEU A 73 15.25 1.46 3.01
CA LEU A 73 15.86 2.46 3.89
C LEU A 73 17.36 2.49 3.67
N THR A 74 17.90 3.69 3.48
CA THR A 74 19.34 3.92 3.42
C THR A 74 19.75 5.03 4.39
N PRO A 75 21.00 5.06 4.87
CA PRO A 75 21.53 6.21 5.58
C PRO A 75 21.39 7.48 4.75
N SER A 76 21.00 8.57 5.41
CA SER A 76 21.06 9.89 4.79
C SER A 76 22.52 10.20 4.36
N PRO A 77 22.75 10.93 3.26
CA PRO A 77 24.12 11.22 2.77
C PRO A 77 25.05 11.85 3.82
N SER A 78 24.50 12.50 4.85
CA SER A 78 25.27 13.11 5.95
C SER A 78 25.73 12.11 7.01
N HIS A 79 25.35 10.83 6.94
CA HIS A 79 25.68 9.79 7.90
C HIS A 79 26.09 8.50 7.17
N SER A 80 27.30 8.00 7.43
CA SER A 80 27.87 6.87 6.66
C SER A 80 27.71 5.50 7.32
N SER A 81 27.24 5.42 8.57
CA SER A 81 27.03 4.15 9.28
C SER A 81 25.81 4.22 10.18
N ILE A 82 24.96 3.20 10.06
CA ILE A 82 23.84 2.96 10.96
C ILE A 82 23.93 1.49 11.36
N ALA A 83 24.05 1.22 12.65
CA ALA A 83 24.18 -0.13 13.16
C ALA A 83 23.50 -0.27 14.53
N GLY A 84 23.22 -1.51 14.92
CA GLY A 84 22.67 -1.85 16.23
C GLY A 84 21.17 -1.60 16.36
N TYR A 85 20.63 -1.79 17.56
CA TYR A 85 19.18 -1.79 17.83
C TYR A 85 18.43 -0.51 17.41
N ALA A 86 19.12 0.62 17.33
CA ALA A 86 18.53 1.87 16.83
C ALA A 86 18.09 1.77 15.36
N SER A 87 18.70 0.89 14.57
CA SER A 87 18.36 0.70 13.16
C SER A 87 17.27 -0.35 12.91
N LEU A 88 16.53 -0.74 13.96
CA LEU A 88 15.40 -1.65 13.87
C LEU A 88 14.09 -0.89 13.60
N TYR A 89 13.38 -1.35 12.58
CA TYR A 89 12.11 -0.78 12.15
C TYR A 89 11.15 -1.91 11.78
N GLY A 90 9.89 -1.54 11.53
CA GLY A 90 8.88 -2.45 10.99
C GLY A 90 8.08 -1.80 9.87
N TRP A 91 7.41 -2.64 9.10
CA TRP A 91 6.41 -2.27 8.13
C TRP A 91 5.06 -2.84 8.56
N ILE A 92 4.05 -1.99 8.61
CA ILE A 92 2.65 -2.37 8.82
C ILE A 92 1.85 -1.92 7.60
N GLN A 93 1.01 -2.78 7.07
CA GLN A 93 0.21 -2.50 5.89
C GLN A 93 -1.28 -2.74 6.18
N PHE A 94 -2.10 -1.85 5.63
CA PHE A 94 -3.54 -2.02 5.57
C PHE A 94 -3.99 -1.92 4.12
N VAL A 95 -4.98 -2.73 3.74
CA VAL A 95 -5.50 -2.78 2.38
C VAL A 95 -6.99 -2.51 2.35
N ARG A 96 -7.43 -1.86 1.29
CA ARG A 96 -8.83 -1.57 0.99
C ARG A 96 -9.10 -2.06 -0.42
N GLU A 97 -10.16 -2.85 -0.55
CA GLU A 97 -10.69 -3.30 -1.84
C GLU A 97 -12.13 -2.79 -2.01
N GLN A 98 -12.39 -2.07 -3.09
CA GLN A 98 -13.72 -1.52 -3.41
C GLN A 98 -14.14 -1.89 -4.84
N PRO A 99 -15.35 -2.48 -5.03
CA PRO A 99 -15.90 -2.63 -6.38
C PRO A 99 -16.13 -1.28 -7.06
N LEU A 100 -15.75 -1.13 -8.33
CA LEU A 100 -15.93 0.15 -9.05
C LEU A 100 -17.39 0.44 -9.42
N SER A 101 -18.24 -0.59 -9.48
CA SER A 101 -19.69 -0.44 -9.55
C SER A 101 -20.31 -1.13 -8.33
N PRO A 102 -21.12 -0.43 -7.51
CA PRO A 102 -21.96 -1.14 -6.55
C PRO A 102 -22.89 -2.04 -7.36
N SER A 103 -22.94 -3.33 -7.07
CA SER A 103 -23.85 -4.24 -7.77
C SER A 103 -25.27 -3.66 -7.72
N SER A 104 -25.76 -3.14 -8.84
CA SER A 104 -27.14 -2.71 -9.01
C SER A 104 -28.01 -3.93 -9.23
N SER A 105 -28.04 -4.83 -8.25
CA SER A 105 -28.96 -5.96 -8.20
C SER A 105 -29.81 -5.85 -6.95
N THR A 106 -30.67 -4.83 -6.94
CA THR A 106 -31.90 -4.86 -6.13
C THR A 106 -32.92 -3.97 -6.81
N THR A 107 -33.92 -4.59 -7.42
CA THR A 107 -35.08 -3.95 -8.06
C THR A 107 -36.05 -3.36 -7.03
N THR A 108 -35.52 -2.73 -5.98
CA THR A 108 -36.31 -2.12 -4.91
C THR A 108 -35.86 -0.67 -4.76
N PRO A 109 -36.76 0.32 -4.91
CA PRO A 109 -36.40 1.71 -4.70
C PRO A 109 -35.88 1.90 -3.26
N PRO A 110 -34.75 2.59 -3.04
CA PRO A 110 -34.22 2.78 -1.70
C PRO A 110 -35.13 3.73 -0.93
N SER A 111 -35.76 3.22 0.14
CA SER A 111 -36.66 3.99 1.01
C SER A 111 -35.95 4.85 2.06
N SER A 112 -34.63 4.97 2.00
CA SER A 112 -33.85 5.81 2.92
C SER A 112 -32.57 6.29 2.25
N PRO A 113 -32.06 7.51 2.55
CA PRO A 113 -30.73 7.91 2.13
C PRO A 113 -29.72 6.91 2.72
N LYS A 114 -29.05 6.14 1.85
CA LYS A 114 -27.94 5.26 2.26
C LYS A 114 -26.82 6.16 2.76
N THR A 115 -26.58 6.15 4.07
CA THR A 115 -25.31 6.63 4.62
C THR A 115 -24.19 5.92 3.84
N PRO A 116 -23.19 6.65 3.30
CA PRO A 116 -22.09 5.99 2.62
C PRO A 116 -21.46 4.98 3.59
N SER A 117 -21.36 3.72 3.17
CA SER A 117 -20.72 2.68 3.97
C SER A 117 -19.28 3.12 4.26
N LYS A 118 -18.89 3.14 5.54
CA LYS A 118 -17.50 3.41 5.95
C LYS A 118 -16.58 2.48 5.16
N GLU A 119 -15.51 3.04 4.59
CA GLU A 119 -14.50 2.24 3.92
C GLU A 119 -13.88 1.24 4.89
N ILE A 120 -13.77 -0.02 4.47
CA ILE A 120 -13.21 -1.08 5.28
C ILE A 120 -11.74 -1.26 4.88
N TRP A 121 -10.86 -0.95 5.83
CA TRP A 121 -9.44 -1.22 5.74
C TRP A 121 -9.13 -2.47 6.57
N THR A 122 -8.33 -3.37 6.00
CA THR A 122 -8.00 -4.66 6.61
C THR A 122 -6.50 -4.71 6.82
N HIS A 123 -6.06 -5.18 7.99
CA HIS A 123 -4.64 -5.44 8.23
C HIS A 123 -4.13 -6.52 7.25
N ASP A 124 -2.96 -6.30 6.68
CA ASP A 124 -2.35 -7.15 5.65
C ASP A 124 -1.00 -7.72 6.12
N PRO A 125 -1.01 -8.74 7.00
CA PRO A 125 0.20 -9.41 7.43
C PRO A 125 0.69 -10.40 6.37
N LEU A 126 1.98 -10.78 6.46
CA LEU A 126 2.44 -11.98 5.75
C LEU A 126 1.56 -13.18 6.12
N PRO A 127 1.23 -14.09 5.18
CA PRO A 127 0.36 -15.24 5.48
C PRO A 127 0.84 -16.07 6.68
N LEU A 128 2.16 -16.21 6.83
CA LEU A 128 2.77 -16.90 7.97
C LEU A 128 2.50 -16.20 9.31
N HIS A 129 2.33 -14.88 9.30
CA HIS A 129 2.12 -14.05 10.49
C HIS A 129 0.64 -13.82 10.82
N ALA A 130 -0.30 -14.23 9.96
CA ALA A 130 -1.72 -13.88 10.08
C ALA A 130 -2.38 -14.31 11.41
N THR A 131 -1.82 -15.32 12.09
CA THR A 131 -2.29 -15.80 13.40
C THR A 131 -1.37 -15.41 14.57
N LEU A 132 -0.24 -14.77 14.27
CA LEU A 132 0.71 -14.35 15.29
C LEU A 132 0.25 -13.01 15.90
N PRO A 133 0.49 -12.78 17.20
CA PRO A 133 0.16 -11.52 17.86
C PRO A 133 1.19 -10.43 17.53
N THR A 134 1.40 -10.18 16.24
CA THR A 134 2.34 -9.18 15.72
C THR A 134 1.68 -8.37 14.62
N PRO A 135 1.80 -7.03 14.62
CA PRO A 135 1.22 -6.21 13.57
C PRO A 135 2.13 -6.11 12.33
N PHE A 136 3.38 -6.60 12.41
CA PHE A 136 4.38 -6.38 11.38
C PHE A 136 4.24 -7.35 10.19
N ALA A 137 4.16 -6.79 8.99
CA ALA A 137 4.43 -7.54 7.76
C ALA A 137 5.92 -7.87 7.66
N TYR A 138 6.78 -6.86 7.88
CA TYR A 138 8.23 -7.01 7.91
C TYR A 138 8.79 -6.31 9.14
N PHE A 139 9.82 -6.89 9.76
CA PHE A 139 10.48 -6.31 10.93
C PHE A 139 11.94 -6.71 10.95
N GLY A 140 12.84 -5.78 11.27
CA GLY A 140 14.27 -6.07 11.36
C GLY A 140 15.17 -4.86 11.21
N HIS A 141 16.45 -5.12 10.91
CA HIS A 141 17.43 -4.07 10.61
C HIS A 141 17.17 -3.52 9.20
N LEU A 142 16.86 -2.23 9.12
CA LEU A 142 16.57 -1.52 7.86
C LEU A 142 15.70 -2.37 6.90
N PRO A 143 14.53 -2.85 7.38
CA PRO A 143 13.78 -3.85 6.65
C PRO A 143 13.27 -3.25 5.35
N THR A 144 13.31 -4.05 4.28
CA THR A 144 12.67 -3.70 3.01
C THR A 144 11.21 -4.15 3.05
N LEU A 145 10.29 -3.25 2.69
CA LEU A 145 8.94 -3.65 2.32
C LEU A 145 9.00 -4.18 0.89
N PHE A 146 8.44 -5.36 0.67
CA PHE A 146 8.20 -5.91 -0.65
C PHE A 146 6.76 -6.38 -0.70
N ASP A 147 6.01 -6.04 -1.73
CA ASP A 147 4.68 -6.59 -1.94
C ASP A 147 4.31 -6.57 -3.42
N ALA A 148 3.54 -7.58 -3.84
CA ALA A 148 3.12 -7.77 -5.22
C ALA A 148 1.67 -8.30 -5.22
N PRO A 149 0.68 -7.46 -4.89
CA PRO A 149 -0.71 -7.86 -4.82
C PRO A 149 -1.22 -8.13 -6.24
N ALA A 150 -2.04 -9.18 -6.38
CA ALA A 150 -2.69 -9.49 -7.63
C ALA A 150 -4.07 -10.08 -7.39
N THR A 151 -5.05 -9.64 -8.18
CA THR A 151 -6.41 -10.19 -8.19
C THR A 151 -6.75 -10.64 -9.61
N PRO A 152 -6.24 -11.80 -10.07
CA PRO A 152 -6.20 -12.11 -11.51
C PRO A 152 -7.58 -12.26 -12.17
N THR A 153 -8.59 -12.59 -11.38
CA THR A 153 -9.99 -12.77 -11.82
C THR A 153 -10.83 -11.50 -11.71
N ALA A 154 -10.31 -10.42 -11.12
CA ALA A 154 -11.05 -9.17 -10.98
C ALA A 154 -11.32 -8.53 -12.33
N ARG A 155 -12.52 -7.95 -12.48
CA ARG A 155 -12.88 -7.13 -13.64
C ARG A 155 -12.96 -5.65 -13.30
N ASP A 156 -13.48 -5.33 -12.11
CA ASP A 156 -13.80 -3.97 -11.70
C ASP A 156 -13.51 -3.77 -10.20
N VAL A 157 -12.30 -3.35 -9.88
CA VAL A 157 -11.84 -3.18 -8.48
C VAL A 157 -10.92 -1.96 -8.33
N ASP A 158 -11.08 -1.20 -7.25
CA ASP A 158 -10.08 -0.27 -6.71
C ASP A 158 -9.42 -0.93 -5.51
N TRP A 159 -8.16 -1.30 -5.67
CA TRP A 159 -7.35 -1.86 -4.61
C TRP A 159 -6.29 -0.85 -4.19
N THR A 160 -6.22 -0.57 -2.89
CA THR A 160 -5.27 0.37 -2.30
C THR A 160 -4.60 -0.25 -1.09
N ALA A 161 -3.28 -0.17 -1.04
CA ALA A 161 -2.51 -0.39 0.17
C ALA A 161 -2.11 0.95 0.78
N ARG A 162 -2.13 0.99 2.11
CA ARG A 162 -1.51 2.03 2.92
C ARG A 162 -0.43 1.38 3.76
N SER A 163 0.81 1.77 3.51
CA SER A 163 1.99 1.17 4.13
C SER A 163 2.63 2.17 5.09
N PHE A 164 2.88 1.75 6.32
CA PHE A 164 3.48 2.55 7.38
C PHE A 164 4.86 2.01 7.71
N LEU A 165 5.87 2.88 7.66
CA LEU A 165 7.13 2.61 8.34
C LEU A 165 6.92 2.94 9.82
N VAL A 166 7.32 2.03 10.70
CA VAL A 166 7.15 2.17 12.14
C VAL A 166 8.43 1.84 12.90
N TYR A 167 8.51 2.29 14.15
CA TYR A 167 9.58 1.94 15.07
C TYR A 167 9.05 1.82 16.51
N VAL A 168 9.90 1.28 17.39
CA VAL A 168 9.67 1.24 18.84
C VAL A 168 10.75 2.10 19.50
N ASP A 169 10.34 3.12 20.25
CA ASP A 169 11.23 4.15 20.82
C ASP A 169 12.41 3.56 21.59
N ASP A 170 12.10 2.62 22.48
CA ASP A 170 13.00 2.02 23.46
C ASP A 170 13.63 0.71 22.97
N CYS A 171 13.88 0.61 21.66
CA CYS A 171 14.61 -0.51 21.07
C CYS A 171 13.98 -1.87 21.38
N LEU A 172 12.65 -1.97 21.25
CA LEU A 172 11.84 -3.19 21.40
C LEU A 172 11.56 -3.66 22.83
N LEU A 173 11.86 -2.84 23.82
CA LEU A 173 11.51 -3.17 25.21
C LEU A 173 10.01 -2.99 25.47
N SER A 174 9.39 -1.97 24.86
CA SER A 174 7.95 -1.76 24.90
C SER A 174 7.21 -2.41 23.72
N ARG A 175 5.89 -2.55 23.87
CA ARG A 175 4.97 -2.92 22.78
C ARG A 175 4.28 -1.70 22.16
N VAL A 176 4.95 -0.54 22.21
CA VAL A 176 4.41 0.73 21.69
C VAL A 176 5.03 0.99 20.33
N VAL A 177 4.23 0.81 19.28
CA VAL A 177 4.62 1.07 17.90
C VAL A 177 4.30 2.51 17.55
N ARG A 178 5.23 3.20 16.90
CA ARG A 178 5.05 4.57 16.41
C ARG A 178 5.22 4.66 14.90
N PRO A 179 4.29 5.31 14.18
CA PRO A 179 4.45 5.55 12.76
C PRO A 179 5.47 6.67 12.52
N VAL A 180 6.30 6.46 11.50
CA VAL A 180 7.33 7.40 11.03
C VAL A 180 6.84 8.13 9.80
N VAL A 181 6.33 7.37 8.83
CA VAL A 181 5.83 7.86 7.54
C VAL A 181 4.80 6.88 7.00
N ALA A 182 3.88 7.37 6.19
CA ALA A 182 2.88 6.58 5.50
C ALA A 182 2.87 6.91 4.00
N PHE A 183 2.56 5.93 3.18
CA PHE A 183 2.31 6.15 1.75
C PHE A 183 1.21 5.22 1.24
N GLU A 184 0.54 5.66 0.18
CA GLU A 184 -0.47 4.88 -0.53
C GLU A 184 -0.01 4.51 -1.93
N TRP A 185 -0.43 3.31 -2.35
CA TRP A 185 -0.15 2.76 -3.67
C TRP A 185 -1.20 1.67 -3.98
N GLY A 186 -1.23 1.18 -5.22
CA GLY A 186 -2.13 0.10 -5.58
C GLY A 186 -2.47 0.08 -7.06
N PHE A 187 -3.67 -0.39 -7.38
CA PHE A 187 -4.13 -0.53 -8.76
C PHE A 187 -5.65 -0.42 -8.88
N LEU A 188 -6.08 -0.10 -10.10
CA LEU A 188 -7.45 -0.22 -10.54
C LEU A 188 -7.52 -1.34 -11.58
N VAL A 189 -8.56 -2.16 -11.52
CA VAL A 189 -8.98 -2.97 -12.66
C VAL A 189 -10.28 -2.40 -13.19
N ARG A 190 -10.35 -2.09 -14.48
CA ARG A 190 -11.56 -1.59 -15.17
C ARG A 190 -11.80 -2.42 -16.41
N ASN A 191 -12.94 -3.10 -16.48
CA ASN A 191 -13.22 -4.04 -17.57
C ASN A 191 -12.08 -5.05 -17.83
N GLY A 192 -11.36 -5.46 -16.77
CA GLY A 192 -10.20 -6.36 -16.84
C GLY A 192 -8.87 -5.67 -17.18
N GLU A 193 -8.86 -4.40 -17.56
CA GLU A 193 -7.63 -3.62 -17.77
C GLU A 193 -7.04 -3.15 -16.45
N ARG A 194 -5.73 -3.35 -16.26
CA ARG A 194 -5.00 -3.04 -15.02
C ARG A 194 -4.29 -1.69 -15.15
N VAL A 195 -4.57 -0.80 -14.22
CA VAL A 195 -3.99 0.55 -14.13
C VAL A 195 -3.31 0.69 -12.78
N ILE A 196 -1.99 0.92 -12.78
CA ILE A 196 -1.23 1.15 -11.55
C ILE A 196 -1.52 2.58 -11.04
N LYS A 197 -1.86 2.70 -9.75
CA LYS A 197 -2.11 4.00 -9.10
C LYS A 197 -0.79 4.75 -8.88
N GLY A 198 -0.88 6.07 -8.78
CA GLY A 198 0.22 6.90 -8.34
C GLY A 198 0.68 6.49 -6.93
N VAL A 199 1.99 6.42 -6.69
CA VAL A 199 2.50 6.35 -5.31
C VAL A 199 2.53 7.76 -4.72
N GLU A 200 2.01 7.91 -3.50
CA GLU A 200 1.98 9.20 -2.81
C GLU A 200 2.28 9.05 -1.31
N GLU A 201 3.05 9.99 -0.78
CA GLU A 201 3.18 10.17 0.66
C GLU A 201 1.82 10.66 1.19
N VAL A 202 1.34 10.02 2.26
CA VAL A 202 0.14 10.44 2.97
C VAL A 202 0.51 10.80 4.40
N GLY A 203 -0.32 11.63 5.03
CA GLY A 203 -0.06 12.07 6.39
C GLY A 203 -0.07 10.91 7.39
N VAL A 204 0.89 10.95 8.31
CA VAL A 204 1.09 9.92 9.34
C VAL A 204 -0.12 9.81 10.28
N GLU A 205 -0.93 10.88 10.39
CA GLU A 205 -2.19 10.91 11.14
C GLU A 205 -3.22 9.89 10.67
N ARG A 206 -3.11 9.40 9.42
CA ARG A 206 -3.94 8.29 8.92
C ARG A 206 -3.74 6.99 9.70
N TRP A 207 -2.67 6.89 10.49
CA TRP A 207 -2.49 5.83 11.48
C TRP A 207 -3.71 5.69 12.41
N GLU A 208 -4.28 6.83 12.85
CA GLU A 208 -5.43 6.86 13.75
C GLU A 208 -6.69 6.25 13.12
N GLU A 209 -6.81 6.24 11.79
CA GLU A 209 -7.93 5.61 11.08
C GLU A 209 -7.95 4.08 11.24
N HIS A 210 -6.81 3.49 11.64
CA HIS A 210 -6.62 2.06 11.80
C HIS A 210 -6.52 1.62 13.26
N LEU A 211 -6.58 2.58 14.19
CA LEU A 211 -6.75 2.29 15.61
C LEU A 211 -8.23 1.99 15.85
N GLY A 212 -8.51 0.82 16.43
CA GLY A 212 -9.87 0.36 16.74
C GLY A 212 -10.55 1.19 17.81
#